data_AF-A0A848TEA1-F1
#
_entry.id   AF-A0A848TEA1-F1
#
_cell.length_a   1.000
_cell.length_b   1.000
_cell.length_c   1.000
_cell.angle_alpha   90.00
_cell.angle_beta   90.00
_cell.angle_gamma   90.00
#
_symmetry.space_group_name_H-M   'P 1'
#
loop_
_entity.id
_entity.type
_entity.pdbx_description
1 polymer ?
#
loop_
_entity_poly.entity_id
_entity_poly.type
_entity_poly.pdbx_seq_one_letter_code
_entity_poly.pdbx_strand_id
1 'polypeptide(L)' 'TSLFSTWDNQFYPDIRTQGGVMVMIDCDVEHGGMKINRDFIVDFGNEPNGPSRCHETRYPGGDCTSDIWL' A
#
# COMPACT_ATOMS: atom_id res chain seq x y z
N THR A 1 0.45 -5.22 -0.81
CA THR A 1 -0.67 -4.77 -1.65
C THR A 1 -1.60 -5.95 -1.86
N SER A 2 -2.92 -5.76 -1.72
CA SER A 2 -3.90 -6.77 -2.17
C SER A 2 -3.84 -6.83 -3.68
N LEU A 3 -3.90 -8.00 -4.30
CA LEU A 3 -3.79 -8.12 -5.76
C LEU A 3 -5.16 -8.40 -6.40
N PHE A 4 -5.82 -9.45 -5.92
CA PHE A 4 -7.16 -9.82 -6.35
C PHE A 4 -7.81 -10.66 -5.25
N SER A 5 -9.07 -10.39 -4.94
CA SER A 5 -9.67 -10.83 -3.69
C SER A 5 -9.67 -12.36 -3.50
N THR A 6 -9.87 -13.13 -4.58
CA THR A 6 -9.86 -14.59 -4.53
C THR A 6 -8.44 -15.15 -4.33
N TRP A 7 -7.43 -14.54 -4.94
CA TRP A 7 -6.03 -14.95 -4.80
C TRP A 7 -5.51 -14.59 -3.41
N ASP A 8 -5.81 -13.39 -2.93
CA ASP A 8 -5.48 -12.97 -1.58
C ASP A 8 -6.06 -13.95 -0.54
N ASN A 9 -7.31 -14.41 -0.72
CA ASN A 9 -7.92 -15.40 0.16
C ASN A 9 -7.24 -16.77 0.12
N GLN A 10 -6.69 -17.15 -1.04
CA GLN A 10 -6.02 -18.42 -1.23
C GLN A 10 -4.62 -18.43 -0.61
N PHE A 11 -3.84 -17.36 -0.83
CA PHE A 11 -2.43 -17.30 -0.43
C PHE A 11 -2.22 -16.64 0.94
N TYR A 12 -3.12 -15.74 1.34
CA TYR A 12 -3.04 -14.95 2.58
C TYR A 12 -4.41 -14.91 3.27
N PRO A 13 -4.95 -16.05 3.75
CA PRO A 13 -6.33 -16.14 4.23
C PRO A 13 -6.67 -15.12 5.33
N ASP A 14 -5.70 -14.78 6.18
CA ASP A 14 -5.87 -13.84 7.29
C ASP A 14 -6.07 -12.38 6.85
N ILE A 15 -5.71 -12.02 5.61
CA ILE A 15 -5.89 -10.65 5.10
C ILE A 15 -7.38 -10.25 5.04
N ARG A 16 -8.30 -11.22 5.03
CA ARG A 16 -9.75 -10.98 5.10
C ARG A 16 -10.17 -10.39 6.45
N THR A 17 -9.50 -10.77 7.54
CA THR A 17 -9.85 -10.37 8.91
C THR A 17 -8.89 -9.35 9.50
N GLN A 18 -7.71 -9.17 8.90
CA GLN A 18 -6.69 -8.22 9.36
C GLN A 18 -6.61 -6.96 8.49
N GLY A 19 -7.02 -7.02 7.21
CA GLY A 19 -6.91 -5.89 6.30
C GLY A 19 -5.48 -5.69 5.77
N GLY A 20 -5.27 -4.58 5.06
CA GLY A 20 -3.99 -4.19 4.49
C GLY A 20 -3.31 -3.08 5.29
N VAL A 21 -2.01 -2.89 5.02
CA VAL A 21 -1.22 -1.80 5.58
C VAL A 21 -0.50 -1.08 4.44
N MET A 22 -0.51 0.25 4.47
CA MET A 22 0.34 1.09 3.64
C MET A 22 1.57 1.50 4.44
N VAL A 23 2.74 1.29 3.82
CA VAL A 23 4.04 1.67 4.36
C VAL A 23 4.69 2.68 3.42
N MET A 24 5.45 3.61 3.99
CA MET A 24 6.29 4.53 3.22
C MET A 24 7.73 4.02 3.19
N ILE A 25 8.36 4.12 2.03
CA ILE A 25 9.76 3.80 1.83
C ILE A 25 10.51 5.11 1.56
N ASP A 26 11.51 5.41 2.39
CA ASP A 26 12.44 6.50 2.10
C ASP A 26 13.52 5.97 1.15
N CYS A 27 13.67 6.60 0.00
CA CYS A 27 14.68 6.25 -1.00
C CYS A 27 15.85 7.25 -0.92
N ASP A 28 17.07 6.75 -0.73
CA ASP A 28 18.27 7.58 -0.83
C ASP A 28 18.71 7.64 -2.30
N VAL A 29 18.48 8.80 -2.93
CA VAL A 29 18.80 9.03 -4.34
C VAL A 29 20.25 9.43 -4.58
N GLU A 30 20.98 9.81 -3.53
CA GLU A 30 22.38 10.26 -3.64
C GLU A 30 23.35 9.09 -3.49
N HIS A 31 23.15 8.25 -2.47
CA HIS A 31 24.03 7.11 -2.16
C HIS A 31 23.42 5.76 -2.54
N GLY A 32 22.13 5.75 -2.91
CA GLY A 32 21.37 4.54 -3.17
C GLY A 32 20.87 3.87 -1.90
N GLY A 33 19.79 3.10 -2.04
CA GLY A 33 19.20 2.31 -0.95
C GLY A 33 17.77 2.74 -0.61
N MET A 34 17.12 1.89 0.17
CA MET A 34 15.72 2.04 0.57
C MET A 34 15.56 1.60 2.03
N LYS A 35 14.77 2.33 2.80
CA LYS A 35 14.41 1.97 4.18
C LYS A 35 12.93 2.19 4.43
N ILE A 36 12.34 1.37 5.29
CA ILE A 36 10.97 1.60 5.76
C ILE A 36 10.98 2.81 6.69
N ASN A 37 10.12 3.77 6.41
CA ASN A 37 9.83 4.88 7.30
C ASN A 37 8.92 4.38 8.43
N ARG A 38 9.47 4.31 9.66
CA ARG A 38 8.74 3.78 10.83
C ARG A 38 7.73 4.76 11.41
N ASP A 39 7.81 6.03 11.02
CA ASP A 39 6.90 7.08 11.50
C ASP A 39 5.65 7.19 10.62
N PHE A 40 5.62 6.50 9.48
CA PHE A 40 4.48 6.46 8.57
C PHE A 40 4.01 5.03 8.29
N ILE A 41 2.95 4.63 8.97
CA ILE A 41 2.24 3.37 8.77
C ILE A 41 0.74 3.66 8.83
N VAL A 42 0.01 3.31 7.77
CA VAL A 42 -1.46 3.42 7.74
C VAL A 42 -2.05 2.03 7.74
N ASP A 43 -2.81 1.71 8.79
CA ASP A 43 -3.46 0.42 8.99
C ASP A 43 -4.94 0.48 8.60
N PHE A 44 -5.33 -0.31 7.60
CA PHE A 44 -6.71 -0.41 7.11
C PHE A 44 -7.50 -1.53 7.78
N GLY A 45 -6.97 -2.16 8.83
CA GLY A 45 -7.67 -3.21 9.59
C GLY A 45 -8.88 -2.72 10.38
N ASN A 46 -8.86 -1.44 10.79
CA ASN A 46 -9.88 -0.83 11.65
C ASN A 46 -10.83 0.12 10.92
N GLU A 47 -11.01 -0.04 9.61
CA GLU A 47 -11.94 0.79 8.84
C GLU A 47 -13.39 0.63 9.35
N PRO A 48 -14.25 1.66 9.21
CA PRO A 48 -15.58 1.70 9.85
C PRO A 48 -16.51 0.53 9.53
N ASN A 49 -16.31 -0.12 8.38
CA ASN A 49 -17.13 -1.24 7.90
C ASN A 49 -16.36 -2.58 7.92
N GLY A 50 -15.25 -2.65 8.68
CA GLY A 50 -14.38 -3.80 8.78
C GLY A 50 -13.11 -3.70 7.93
N PRO A 51 -12.20 -4.67 8.07
CA PRO A 51 -10.86 -4.61 7.47
C PRO A 51 -10.89 -4.42 5.95
N SER A 52 -10.14 -3.43 5.47
CA SER A 52 -10.07 -3.07 4.06
C SER A 52 -8.73 -3.46 3.44
N ARG A 53 -8.75 -3.71 2.12
CA ARG A 53 -7.58 -4.11 1.34
C ARG A 53 -7.11 -2.95 0.48
N CYS A 54 -5.89 -2.47 0.72
CA CYS A 54 -5.27 -1.43 -0.10
C CYS A 54 -4.57 -2.04 -1.33
N HIS A 55 -4.85 -1.48 -2.52
CA HIS A 55 -4.29 -1.92 -3.80
C HIS A 55 -3.39 -0.85 -4.44
N GLU A 56 -4.00 0.26 -4.86
CA GLU A 56 -3.33 1.37 -5.54
C GLU A 56 -3.41 2.65 -4.68
N THR A 57 -2.40 3.51 -4.82
CA THR A 57 -2.35 4.85 -4.20
C THR A 57 -2.24 5.89 -5.31
N ARG A 58 -2.94 7.02 -5.15
CA ARG A 58 -2.89 8.16 -6.08
C ARG A 58 -2.54 9.43 -5.34
N TYR A 59 -1.53 10.16 -5.79
CA TYR A 59 -1.11 11.38 -5.11
C TYR A 59 -1.87 12.61 -5.65
N PRO A 60 -2.26 13.55 -4.77
CA PRO A 60 -2.80 14.82 -5.23
C PRO A 60 -1.80 15.53 -6.14
N GLY A 61 -2.22 15.88 -7.36
CA GLY A 61 -1.37 16.55 -8.33
C GLY A 61 -0.50 15.64 -9.20
N GLY A 62 -0.62 14.32 -9.06
CA GLY A 62 0.06 13.33 -9.90
C GLY A 62 1.18 12.57 -9.18
N ASP A 63 1.45 11.37 -9.66
CA ASP A 63 2.49 10.44 -9.24
C ASP A 63 3.18 9.83 -10.48
N CYS A 64 4.23 9.04 -10.26
CA CYS A 64 5.05 8.50 -11.35
C CYS A 64 4.32 7.48 -12.25
N THR A 65 3.05 7.15 -11.97
CA THR A 65 2.22 6.24 -12.78
C THR A 65 0.86 6.82 -13.17
N SER A 66 0.56 8.08 -12.86
CA SER A 66 -0.71 8.72 -13.23
C SER A 66 -0.68 9.48 -14.54
N ASP A 67 0.46 10.08 -14.89
CA ASP A 67 0.53 11.07 -15.97
C ASP A 67 1.16 10.50 -17.24
N ILE A 68 0.61 10.92 -18.38
CA ILE A 68 1.16 10.67 -19.72
C ILE A 68 1.70 11.99 -20.25
N TRP A 69 2.97 11.98 -20.64
CA TRP A 69 3.65 13.12 -21.24
C TRP A 69 3.59 13.01 -22.78
N LEU A 70 3.28 14.11 -23.48
CA LEU A 70 3.23 14.19 -24.96
C LEU A 70 4.45 14.92 -25.52
#